data_AF-A0A7C7BRL1-F1
#
_entry.id   AF-A0A7C7BRL1-F1
#
_cell.length_a   1.000
_cell.length_b   1.000
_cell.length_c   1.000
_cell.angle_alpha   90.00
_cell.angle_beta   90.00
_cell.angle_gamma   90.00
#
_symmetry.space_group_name_H-M   'P 1'
#
loop_
_entity.id
_entity.type
_entity.pdbx_description
1 polymer ?
#
loop_
_entity_poly.entity_id
_entity_poly.type
_entity_poly.pdbx_seq_one_letter_code
_entity_poly.pdbx_strand_id
1 'polypeptide(L)' 'MNYILFDDKTRENLLPLTFTKPTAELRFGILSIREKWEKHLNAKLSYLT' A
#
# COMPACT_ATOMS: atom_id res chain seq x y z
N MET A 1 2.02 18.20 0.32
CA MET A 1 0.92 17.52 -0.38
C MET A 1 0.78 16.14 0.24
N ASN A 2 -0.38 15.80 0.80
CA ASN A 2 -0.59 14.51 1.47
C ASN A 2 -1.21 13.53 0.48
N TYR A 3 -0.46 12.50 0.12
CA TYR A 3 -0.97 11.41 -0.70
C TYR A 3 -1.43 10.28 0.21
N ILE A 4 -2.66 9.80 -0.01
CA ILE A 4 -3.28 8.75 0.79
C ILE A 4 -3.55 7.55 -0.11
N LEU A 5 -2.93 6.42 0.20
CA LEU A 5 -3.23 5.13 -0.41
C LEU A 5 -4.44 4.53 0.32
N PHE A 6 -5.49 4.17 -0.41
CA PHE A 6 -6.66 3.51 0.16
C PHE A 6 -6.82 2.13 -0.49
N ASP A 7 -7.34 1.19 0.29
CA ASP A 7 -7.68 -0.15 -0.19
C ASP A 7 -9.05 -0.11 -0.88
N ASP A 8 -9.15 -0.76 -2.03
CA ASP A 8 -10.41 -0.94 -2.76
C ASP A 8 -11.00 -2.34 -2.46
N LYS A 9 -12.21 -2.64 -2.93
CA LYS A 9 -12.83 -3.98 -2.85
C LYS A 9 -11.93 -5.11 -3.36
N THR A 10 -10.93 -4.79 -4.17
CA THR A 10 -9.86 -5.72 -4.58
C THR A 10 -9.07 -6.34 -3.41
N ARG A 11 -9.14 -5.79 -2.19
CA ARG A 11 -8.58 -6.40 -0.96
C ARG A 11 -8.99 -7.85 -0.74
N GLU A 12 -10.24 -8.18 -1.08
CA GLU A 12 -10.83 -9.51 -0.86
C GLU A 12 -10.09 -10.59 -1.66
N ASN A 13 -9.58 -10.24 -2.85
CA ASN A 13 -8.80 -11.15 -3.69
C ASN A 13 -7.37 -11.38 -3.18
N LEU A 14 -6.89 -10.53 -2.28
CA LEU A 14 -5.55 -10.60 -1.69
C LEU A 14 -5.56 -11.30 -0.33
N LEU A 15 -6.72 -11.74 0.15
CA LEU A 15 -6.81 -12.64 1.29
C LEU A 15 -6.09 -13.95 0.96
N PRO A 16 -5.28 -14.51 1.89
CA PRO A 16 -5.19 -14.17 3.32
C PRO A 16 -4.12 -13.11 3.67
N LEU A 17 -3.41 -12.54 2.70
CA LEU A 17 -2.22 -11.71 2.95
C LEU A 17 -2.56 -10.34 3.55
N THR A 18 -3.78 -9.87 3.36
CA THR A 18 -4.28 -8.56 3.81
C THR A 18 -5.15 -8.64 5.07
N PHE A 19 -5.13 -9.77 5.80
CA PHE A 19 -5.87 -9.91 7.07
C PHE A 19 -5.33 -9.01 8.18
N THR A 20 -4.01 -8.93 8.32
CA THR A 20 -3.33 -8.24 9.42
C THR A 20 -2.63 -6.96 9.01
N LYS A 21 -2.59 -6.66 7.70
CA LYS A 21 -1.93 -5.48 7.13
C LYS A 21 -2.63 -5.01 5.85
N PRO A 22 -2.63 -3.70 5.55
CA PRO A 22 -3.23 -3.17 4.33
C PRO A 22 -2.43 -3.55 3.09
N THR A 23 -3.07 -3.48 1.91
CA THR A 23 -2.44 -3.80 0.62
C THR A 23 -1.21 -2.93 0.35
N ALA A 24 -1.21 -1.67 0.81
CA ALA A 24 -0.10 -0.74 0.66
C ALA A 24 1.22 -1.23 1.31
N GLU A 25 1.14 -2.09 2.32
CA GLU A 25 2.30 -2.67 3.01
C GLU A 25 2.72 -4.04 2.45
N LEU A 26 2.02 -4.56 1.44
CA LEU A 26 2.46 -5.75 0.74
C LEU A 26 3.75 -5.47 -0.02
N ARG A 27 4.71 -6.38 0.13
CA ARG A 27 5.99 -6.35 -0.59
C ARG A 27 5.80 -6.88 -2.00
N PHE A 28 6.23 -6.09 -2.98
CA PHE A 28 6.37 -6.49 -4.37
C PHE A 28 7.86 -6.49 -4.72
N GLY A 29 8.49 -7.65 -4.48
CA GLY A 29 9.94 -7.81 -4.53
C GLY A 29 10.58 -7.25 -3.26
N ILE A 30 11.48 -6.26 -3.43
CA ILE A 30 12.25 -5.66 -2.31
C ILE A 30 11.47 -4.52 -1.63
N LEU A 31 10.61 -3.81 -2.38
CA LEU A 31 9.86 -2.65 -1.91
C LEU A 31 8.41 -3.01 -1.62
N SER A 32 7.79 -2.32 -0.66
CA SER A 32 6.33 -2.27 -0.52
C SER A 32 5.70 -1.36 -1.57
N ILE A 33 4.39 -1.53 -1.81
CA ILE A 33 3.62 -0.62 -2.69
C ILE A 33 3.77 0.83 -2.21
N ARG A 34 3.68 1.05 -0.90
CA ARG A 34 3.96 2.34 -0.26
C ARG A 34 5.32 2.87 -0.67
N GLU A 35 6.40 2.14 -0.40
CA GLU A 35 7.78 2.59 -0.68
C GLU A 35 8.03 2.86 -2.17
N LYS A 36 7.42 2.05 -3.05
CA LYS A 36 7.49 2.26 -4.49
C LYS A 36 6.91 3.63 -4.86
N TRP A 37 5.72 3.95 -4.37
CA TRP A 37 5.08 5.24 -4.62
C TRP A 37 5.79 6.40 -3.90
N GLU A 38 6.39 6.18 -2.72
CA GLU A 38 7.16 7.20 -2.01
C GLU A 38 8.38 7.63 -2.84
N LYS A 39 9.04 6.66 -3.50
CA LYS A 39 10.14 6.94 -4.44
C LYS A 39 9.67 7.64 -5.71
N HIS A 40 8.53 7.26 -6.26
CA HIS A 40 8.01 7.88 -7.49
C HIS A 40 7.51 9.32 -7.29
N LEU A 41 6.83 9.58 -6.18
CA LEU A 41 6.23 10.88 -5.87
C LEU A 41 7.16 11.79 -5.06
N ASN A 42 8.31 11.27 -4.63
CA ASN A 42 9.26 11.93 -3.73
C ASN A 42 8.58 12.57 -2.51
N ALA A 43 7.57 11.89 -1.98
CA ALA A 43 6.68 12.39 -0.94
C ALA A 43 6.33 11.27 0.03
N LYS A 44 6.16 11.63 1.31
CA LYS A 44 5.75 10.68 2.33
C LYS A 44 4.28 10.33 2.14
N LEU A 45 4.00 9.03 1.99
CA LEU A 45 2.65 8.51 1.79
C LEU A 45 2.08 8.03 3.12
N SER A 46 0.79 8.29 3.32
CA SER A 46 -0.01 7.63 4.35
C SER A 46 -0.94 6.62 3.69
N TYR A 47 -1.39 5.64 4.44
CA TYR A 47 -2.41 4.71 3.98
C TYR A 47 -3.59 4.71 4.94
N LEU A 48 -4.78 4.44 4.40
CA LEU A 48 -6.01 4.32 5.15
C LEU A 48 -6.52 2.89 4.96
N THR A 49 -6.64 2.18 6.08
CA THR A 49 -7.10 0.78 6.16
C THR A 49 -8.61 0.74 6.32
#